data_AF-A0A4Y2MSY1-F1
#
_entry.id   AF-A0A4Y2MSY1-F1
#
_cell.length_a   1.000
_cell.length_b   1.000
_cell.length_c   1.000
_cell.angle_alpha   90.00
_cell.angle_beta   90.00
_cell.angle_gamma   90.00
#
_symmetry.space_group_name_H-M   'P 1'
#
loop_
_entity.id
_entity.type
_entity.pdbx_description
1 polymer ?
#
loop_
_entity_poly.entity_id
_entity_poly.type
_entity_poly.pdbx_seq_one_letter_code
_entity_poly.pdbx_strand_id
1 'polypeptide(L)'
;MAERVIGPFFFAESTVTKEVYLDMLQLFAIPQISHIPNIFWQQGGAPPHWGKIVRSYLDAQFPQRWIGRDGPLAWPLRSPDLTPLDFFLVGICQGQSLRFENN
;
A
#
# COMPACT_ATOMS: atom_id res chain seq x y z
N MET A 1 -14.47 -8.36 8.98
CA MET A 1 -14.11 -7.59 7.78
C MET A 1 -14.18 -6.12 8.15
N ALA A 2 -13.19 -5.31 7.79
CA ALA A 2 -13.32 -3.86 7.92
C ALA A 2 -14.12 -3.34 6.71
N GLU A 3 -15.32 -2.82 6.94
CA GLU A 3 -16.25 -2.32 5.91
C GLU A 3 -15.92 -0.89 5.43
N ARG A 4 -14.76 -0.35 5.83
CA ARG A 4 -14.41 1.05 5.64
C ARG A 4 -13.30 1.21 4.61
N VAL A 5 -13.61 1.93 3.53
CA VAL A 5 -12.61 2.44 2.59
C VAL A 5 -12.06 3.76 3.13
N ILE A 6 -10.74 3.86 3.22
CA ILE A 6 -10.05 5.13 3.44
C ILE A 6 -9.72 5.70 2.07
N GLY A 7 -10.25 6.89 1.81
CA GLY A 7 -10.39 7.45 0.46
C GLY A 7 -9.06 7.74 -0.25
N PRO A 8 -9.15 8.03 -1.56
CA PRO A 8 -7.97 8.27 -2.37
C PRO A 8 -7.21 9.49 -1.84
N PHE A 9 -5.90 9.33 -1.69
CA PHE A 9 -4.99 10.43 -1.46
C PHE A 9 -4.37 10.84 -2.80
N PHE A 10 -4.44 12.13 -3.12
CA PHE A 10 -3.84 12.68 -4.32
C PHE A 10 -2.58 13.44 -3.95
N PHE A 11 -1.45 13.03 -4.51
CA PHE A 11 -0.20 13.74 -4.37
C PHE A 11 -0.24 15.03 -5.20
N ALA A 12 0.21 16.14 -4.61
CA ALA A 12 0.35 17.41 -5.32
C ALA A 12 1.67 17.46 -6.10
N GLU A 13 2.66 16.69 -5.66
CA GLU A 13 3.98 16.58 -6.24
C GLU A 13 3.93 15.78 -7.56
N SER A 14 4.71 16.23 -8.55
CA SER A 14 4.85 15.53 -9.83
C SER A 14 5.58 14.19 -9.71
N THR A 15 6.25 13.94 -8.59
CA THR A 15 7.00 12.71 -8.34
C THR A 15 6.86 12.33 -6.87
N VAL A 16 6.36 11.13 -6.63
CA VAL A 16 6.29 10.56 -5.29
C VAL A 16 7.68 10.04 -4.93
N THR A 17 8.40 10.77 -4.08
CA THR A 17 9.64 10.28 -3.48
C THR A 17 9.34 9.50 -2.20
N LYS A 18 10.37 8.88 -1.61
CA LYS A 18 10.22 8.20 -0.32
C LYS A 18 9.83 9.16 0.82
N GLU A 19 10.25 10.42 0.75
CA GLU A 19 9.88 11.48 1.70
C GLU A 19 8.40 11.85 1.54
N VAL A 20 7.97 12.15 0.31
CA VAL A 20 6.56 12.46 -0.01
C VAL A 20 5.64 11.31 0.39
N TYR A 21 6.06 10.07 0.15
CA TYR A 21 5.32 8.89 0.58
C TYR A 21 5.24 8.78 2.10
N LEU A 22 6.34 9.04 2.81
CA LEU A 22 6.37 9.02 4.27
C LEU A 22 5.45 10.09 4.87
N ASP A 23 5.43 11.29 4.30
CA ASP A 23 4.55 12.38 4.74
C ASP A 23 3.08 11.96 4.60
N MET A 24 2.70 11.33 3.48
CA MET A 24 1.35 10.78 3.32
C MET A 24 1.02 9.72 4.37
N LEU A 25 1.96 8.82 4.70
CA LEU A 25 1.74 7.82 5.76
C LEU A 25 1.50 8.48 7.12
N GLN A 26 2.32 9.48 7.47
CA GLN A 26 2.30 10.15 8.76
C GLN A 26 1.08 11.06 8.93
N LEU A 27 0.78 11.87 7.92
CA LEU A 27 -0.21 12.93 8.00
C LEU A 27 -1.61 12.45 7.63
N PHE A 28 -1.73 11.43 6.78
CA PHE A 28 -3.03 10.98 6.26
C PHE A 28 -3.35 9.53 6.60
N ALA A 29 -2.53 8.55 6.19
CA ALA A 29 -2.95 7.15 6.22
C ALA A 29 -3.03 6.56 7.64
N ILE A 30 -1.94 6.64 8.42
CA ILE A 30 -1.85 6.00 9.74
C ILE A 30 -2.81 6.62 10.76
N PRO A 31 -2.99 7.95 10.84
CA PRO A 31 -3.96 8.55 11.77
C PRO A 31 -5.37 7.95 11.62
N GLN A 32 -5.79 7.64 10.39
CA GLN A 32 -7.12 7.11 10.11
C GLN A 32 -7.32 5.65 10.52
N ILE A 33 -6.25 4.87 10.68
CA ILE A 33 -6.29 3.45 11.08
C ILE A 33 -5.75 3.20 12.49
N SER A 34 -5.22 4.23 13.15
CA SER A 34 -4.59 4.13 14.48
C SER A 34 -5.50 3.52 15.56
N HIS A 35 -6.82 3.68 15.42
CA HIS A 35 -7.82 3.15 16.35
C HIS A 35 -8.16 1.67 16.11
N ILE A 36 -7.67 1.07 15.01
CA ILE A 36 -7.99 -0.32 14.64
C ILE A 36 -6.87 -1.23 15.18
N PRO A 37 -7.15 -2.10 16.16
CA PRO A 37 -6.14 -3.00 16.69
C PRO A 37 -5.79 -4.12 15.70
N ASN A 38 -4.57 -4.66 15.81
CA ASN A 38 -4.13 -5.88 15.13
C ASN A 38 -4.21 -5.87 13.59
N ILE A 39 -4.01 -4.71 12.97
CA ILE A 39 -3.96 -4.59 11.51
C ILE A 39 -2.58 -4.96 10.94
N PHE A 40 -2.57 -5.49 9.72
CA PHE A 40 -1.37 -5.66 8.93
C PHE A 40 -1.32 -4.57 7.85
N TRP A 41 -0.20 -3.88 7.73
CA TRP A 41 0.03 -2.94 6.63
C TRP A 41 0.61 -3.70 5.43
N GLN A 42 0.10 -3.47 4.23
CA GLN A 42 0.61 -4.11 3.02
C GLN A 42 0.91 -3.05 1.96
N GLN A 43 2.10 -3.12 1.38
CA GLN A 43 2.51 -2.23 0.28
C GLN A 43 3.27 -2.99 -0.82
N GLY A 44 3.08 -2.55 -2.07
CA GLY A 44 3.77 -3.11 -3.23
C GLY A 44 5.25 -2.72 -3.32
N GLY A 45 5.93 -3.19 -4.37
CA GLY A 45 7.37 -3.01 -4.58
C GLY A 45 7.81 -1.67 -5.21
N ALA A 46 6.97 -0.64 -5.20
CA ALA A 46 7.30 0.66 -5.82
C ALA A 46 8.56 1.29 -5.18
N PRO A 47 9.41 2.01 -5.95
CA PRO A 47 10.65 2.58 -5.43
C PRO A 47 10.51 3.42 -4.14
N PRO A 48 9.47 4.27 -3.97
CA PRO A 48 9.30 5.06 -2.74
C PRO A 48 9.09 4.21 -1.48
N HIS A 49 8.40 3.07 -1.62
CA HIS A 49 8.10 2.17 -0.50
C HIS A 49 9.34 1.49 0.07
N TRP A 50 10.40 1.37 -0.74
CA TRP A 50 11.65 0.72 -0.33
C TRP A 50 12.58 1.63 0.48
N GLY A 51 12.28 2.93 0.56
CA GLY A 51 13.06 3.90 1.30
C GLY A 51 13.30 3.47 2.74
N LYS A 52 14.55 3.55 3.21
CA LYS A 52 14.91 3.19 4.61
C LYS A 52 14.03 3.93 5.63
N ILE A 53 13.77 5.21 5.40
CA ILE A 53 12.92 6.04 6.28
C ILE A 53 11.49 5.52 6.37
N VAL A 54 10.93 5.02 5.26
CA VAL A 54 9.58 4.45 5.20
C VAL A 54 9.54 3.14 5.98
N ARG A 55 10.53 2.26 5.76
CA ARG A 55 10.60 0.96 6.46
C ARG A 55 10.79 1.12 7.95
N SER A 56 11.72 1.97 8.38
CA SER A 56 11.93 2.29 9.79
C SER A 56 10.67 2.83 10.46
N TYR A 57 9.89 3.64 9.75
CA TYR A 57 8.62 4.14 10.26
C TYR A 57 7.58 3.02 10.37
N LEU A 58 7.45 2.16 9.36
CA LEU A 58 6.53 1.02 9.40
C LEU A 58 6.91 -0.01 10.46
N ASP A 59 8.20 -0.25 10.71
CA ASP A 59 8.66 -1.12 11.79
C ASP A 59 8.25 -0.59 13.18
N ALA A 60 8.25 0.74 13.35
CA ALA A 60 7.82 1.37 14.60
C ALA A 60 6.29 1.32 14.79
N GLN A 61 5.51 1.55 13.73
CA GLN A 61 4.04 1.59 13.81
C GLN A 61 3.40 0.19 13.75
N PHE A 62 4.00 -0.72 13.01
CA PHE A 62 3.50 -2.08 12.74
C PHE A 62 4.60 -3.13 13.00
N PRO A 63 5.10 -3.26 14.24
CA PRO A 63 6.17 -4.22 14.54
C PRO A 63 5.74 -5.64 14.16
N GLN A 64 6.51 -6.27 13.25
CA GLN A 64 6.23 -7.59 12.68
C GLN A 64 4.85 -7.74 12.00
N ARG A 65 4.20 -6.62 11.68
CA ARG A 65 2.83 -6.58 11.13
C ARG A 65 2.74 -5.74 9.87
N TRP A 66 3.79 -5.74 9.06
CA TRP A 66 3.70 -5.16 7.72
C TRP A 66 4.39 -6.03 6.67
N ILE A 67 3.86 -5.94 5.47
CA ILE A 67 4.20 -6.79 4.33
C ILE A 67 4.67 -5.88 3.20
N GLY A 68 5.84 -6.19 2.66
CA GLY A 68 6.43 -5.44 1.57
C GLY A 68 7.83 -5.90 1.26
N ARG A 69 8.49 -5.20 0.33
CA ARG A 69 9.89 -5.49 0.00
C ARG A 69 10.80 -5.16 1.19
N ASP A 70 11.61 -6.13 1.60
CA ASP A 70 12.48 -6.05 2.79
C ASP A 70 11.74 -5.70 4.10
N GLY A 71 10.46 -6.07 4.19
CA GLY A 71 9.69 -6.04 5.43
C GLY A 71 9.81 -7.34 6.24
N PRO A 72 9.28 -7.37 7.47
CA PRO A 72 9.30 -8.57 8.32
C PRO A 72 8.53 -9.73 7.68
N LEU A 73 7.51 -9.42 6.87
CA LEU A 73 6.88 -10.37 5.97
C LEU A 73 7.22 -9.98 4.52
N ALA A 74 8.01 -10.81 3.86
CA ALA A 74 8.43 -10.58 2.48
C ALA A 74 7.24 -10.75 1.52
N TRP A 75 7.03 -9.75 0.66
CA TRP A 75 6.09 -9.88 -0.47
C TRP A 75 6.73 -10.69 -1.61
N PRO A 76 6.03 -11.66 -2.22
CA PRO A 76 6.56 -12.38 -3.37
C PRO A 76 6.85 -11.43 -4.55
N LEU A 77 7.97 -11.67 -5.23
CA LEU A 77 8.42 -10.85 -6.36
C LEU A 77 7.51 -11.11 -7.57
N ARG A 78 6.95 -10.05 -8.16
CA ARG A 78 6.08 -10.08 -9.38
C ARG A 78 4.68 -10.67 -9.19
N SER A 79 4.00 -10.31 -8.11
CA SER A 79 2.58 -10.66 -7.92
C SER A 79 1.71 -9.40 -7.80
N PRO A 80 1.48 -8.65 -8.90
CA PRO A 80 0.47 -7.58 -8.92
C PRO A 80 -0.94 -8.14 -8.67
N ASP A 81 -1.14 -9.44 -8.88
CA ASP A 81 -2.41 -10.16 -8.67
C ASP A 81 -2.72 -10.41 -7.18
N LEU A 82 -1.76 -10.21 -6.28
CA LEU A 82 -1.89 -10.53 -4.86
C LEU A 82 -2.17 -9.32 -3.97
N THR A 83 -2.10 -8.10 -4.50
CA THR A 83 -2.58 -6.89 -3.83
C THR A 83 -4.03 -6.72 -4.27
N PRO A 84 -5.03 -6.99 -3.40
CA PRO A 84 -6.44 -6.78 -3.77
C PRO A 84 -6.67 -5.34 -4.26
N LEU A 85 -5.92 -4.39 -3.70
CA LEU A 85 -5.97 -2.99 -4.11
C LEU A 85 -5.52 -2.77 -5.56
N ASP A 86 -4.46 -3.42 -6.04
CA ASP A 86 -4.00 -3.24 -7.43
C ASP A 86 -4.97 -3.92 -8.42
N PHE A 87 -5.54 -5.08 -8.06
CA PHE A 87 -6.53 -5.76 -8.89
C PHE A 87 -7.85 -4.96 -9.02
N PHE A 88 -8.40 -4.49 -7.90
CA PHE A 88 -9.69 -3.79 -7.90
C PHE A 88 -9.57 -2.32 -8.35
N LEU A 89 -8.53 -1.59 -7.91
CA LEU A 89 -8.44 -0.15 -8.19
C LEU A 89 -8.01 0.13 -9.64
N VAL A 90 -7.06 -0.65 -10.19
CA VAL A 90 -6.64 -0.50 -11.60
C VAL A 90 -7.77 -0.93 -12.55
N GLY A 91 -8.48 -2.03 -12.25
CA GLY A 91 -9.60 -2.50 -13.07
C GLY A 91 -10.79 -1.53 -13.10
N ILE A 92 -11.09 -0.85 -11.99
CA ILE A 92 -12.13 0.18 -11.91
C ILE A 92 -11.71 1.45 -12.65
N CYS A 93 -10.45 1.89 -12.50
CA CYS A 93 -9.93 3.07 -13.19
C CYS A 93 -9.76 2.86 -14.70
N GLN A 94 -9.54 1.62 -15.16
CA GLN A 94 -9.36 1.32 -16.58
C GLN A 94 -10.67 1.05 -17.35
N GLY A 95 -11.79 0.80 -16.68
CA GLY A 95 -13.11 0.64 -17.31
C GLY A 95 -13.18 -0.57 -18.28
N GLN A 96 -13.78 -1.68 -17.83
CA GLN A 96 -14.27 -2.77 -18.70
C GLN A 96 -13.30 -3.22 -19.82
N SER A 97 -12.15 -3.82 -19.50
CA SER A 97 -11.44 -4.67 -20.46
C SER A 97 -10.48 -5.64 -19.80
N LEU A 98 -10.97 -6.44 -18.85
CA LEU A 98 -10.42 -7.79 -18.66
C LEU A 98 -11.48 -8.75 -19.18
N ARG A 99 -11.49 -8.95 -20.51
CA ARG A 99 -12.15 -10.12 -21.08
C ARG A 99 -11.37 -11.33 -20.58
N PHE A 100 -11.99 -12.10 -19.70
CA PHE A 100 -11.58 -13.48 -19.46
C PHE A 100 -11.93 -14.25 -20.74
N GLU A 101 -10.99 -14.36 -21.66
CA GLU A 101 -11.01 -15.45 -22.63
C GLU A 101 -10.49 -16.70 -21.91
N ASN A 102 -11.45 -17.47 -21.39
CA ASN A 102 -11.22 -18.87 -21.02
C ASN A 102 -11.06 -19.67 -22.30
N ASN A 103 -9.99 -20.48 -22.38
CA ASN A 103 -9.96 -21.69 -23.18
C ASN A 103 -9.99 -22.89 -22.23
#